data_AF-A0A1Y1LG65-F1
#
_entry.id   AF-A0A1Y1LG65-F1
#
_cell.length_a   1.000
_cell.length_b   1.000
_cell.length_c   1.000
_cell.angle_alpha   90.00
_cell.angle_beta   90.00
_cell.angle_gamma   90.00
#
_symmetry.space_group_name_H-M   'P 1'
#
loop_
_entity.id
_entity.type
_entity.pdbx_description
1 polymer ?
#
loop_
_entity_poly.entity_id
_entity_poly.type
_entity_poly.pdbx_seq_one_letter_code
_entity_poly.pdbx_strand_id
1 'polypeptide(L)'
;GARTQACFRELRARRAVLEASNASLPKLSTLPLKIVSENNFPTAAGLASSAAGFAALVQAIANLYELPESPSELSLIARQGSGSACRSLFGGYVAWRMGDKEDG
;
A
#
# COMPACT_ATOMS: atom_id res chain seq x y z
N GLY A 1 -6.46 -12.48 -0.31
CA GLY A 1 -7.78 -12.18 -0.89
C GLY A 1 -7.67 -11.16 -2.02
N ALA A 2 -8.75 -10.93 -2.76
CA ALA A 2 -8.75 -10.06 -3.95
C ALA A 2 -8.18 -8.64 -3.68
N ARG A 3 -8.55 -8.04 -2.55
CA ARG A 3 -8.07 -6.70 -2.12
C ARG A 3 -6.55 -6.63 -1.95
N THR A 4 -5.96 -7.61 -1.26
CA THR A 4 -4.50 -7.73 -1.10
C THR A 4 -3.79 -7.91 -2.44
N GLN A 5 -4.35 -8.73 -3.33
CA GLN A 5 -3.77 -8.97 -4.65
C GLN A 5 -3.82 -7.72 -5.55
N ALA A 6 -4.85 -6.87 -5.40
CA ALA A 6 -4.89 -5.58 -6.10
C ALA A 6 -3.71 -4.69 -5.68
N CYS A 7 -3.45 -4.55 -4.37
CA CYS A 7 -2.30 -3.79 -3.89
C CYS A 7 -0.97 -4.37 -4.40
N PHE A 8 -0.79 -5.69 -4.35
CA PHE A 8 0.44 -6.33 -4.85
C PHE A 8 0.67 -6.10 -6.33
N ARG A 9 -0.38 -6.20 -7.15
CA ARG A 9 -0.29 -5.96 -8.59
C ARG A 9 0.17 -4.54 -8.88
N GLU A 10 -0.43 -3.55 -8.22
CA GLU A 10 -0.11 -2.15 -8.43
C GLU A 10 1.33 -1.80 -7.98
N LEU A 11 1.74 -2.28 -6.80
CA LEU A 11 3.09 -2.07 -6.28
C LEU A 11 4.16 -2.74 -7.14
N ARG A 12 3.89 -3.96 -7.63
CA ARG A 12 4.80 -4.67 -8.56
C ARG A 12 4.88 -3.95 -9.90
N ALA A 13 3.76 -3.44 -10.44
CA ALA A 13 3.76 -2.71 -11.69
C ALA A 13 4.65 -1.46 -11.60
N ARG A 14 4.54 -0.70 -10.51
CA ARG A 14 5.39 0.48 -10.24
C ARG A 14 6.86 0.11 -10.14
N ARG A 15 7.19 -0.95 -9.39
CA ARG A 15 8.57 -1.44 -9.29
C ARG A 15 9.10 -1.92 -10.65
N ALA A 16 8.28 -2.59 -11.46
CA ALA A 16 8.66 -3.07 -12.79
C ALA A 16 8.98 -1.91 -13.74
N VAL A 17 8.22 -0.80 -13.69
CA VAL A 17 8.53 0.43 -14.45
C VAL A 17 9.89 0.99 -14.04
N LEU A 18 10.16 1.05 -12.74
CA LEU A 18 11.43 1.53 -12.20
C LEU A 18 12.61 0.65 -12.66
N GLU A 19 12.47 -0.67 -12.56
CA GLU A 19 13.45 -1.66 -13.05
C GLU A 19 13.64 -1.64 -14.57
N ALA A 20 12.62 -1.26 -15.35
CA ALA A 20 12.73 -1.11 -16.80
C ALA A 20 13.50 0.17 -17.17
N SER A 21 13.34 1.24 -16.38
CA SER A 21 14.04 2.51 -16.58
C SER A 21 15.52 2.47 -16.17
N ASN A 22 15.90 1.57 -15.26
CA ASN A 22 17.28 1.39 -14.82
C ASN A 22 17.66 -0.10 -14.75
N ALA A 23 18.43 -0.54 -15.74
CA ALA A 23 18.87 -1.93 -15.87
C ALA A 23 19.81 -2.40 -14.74
N SER A 24 20.44 -1.50 -13.98
CA SER A 24 21.33 -1.87 -12.87
C SER A 24 20.57 -2.34 -11.62
N LEU A 25 19.25 -2.14 -11.57
CA LEU A 25 18.45 -2.47 -10.40
C LEU A 25 18.11 -3.96 -10.33
N PRO A 26 18.06 -4.53 -9.10
CA PRO A 26 17.60 -5.90 -8.93
C PRO A 26 16.13 -6.03 -9.36
N LYS A 27 15.80 -7.15 -10.01
CA LYS A 27 14.44 -7.48 -10.50
C LYS A 27 13.54 -8.00 -9.39
N LEU A 28 13.29 -7.17 -8.37
CA LEU A 28 12.45 -7.49 -7.22
C LEU A 28 10.97 -7.66 -7.61
N SER A 29 10.50 -7.00 -8.67
CA SER A 29 9.10 -7.05 -9.13
C SER A 29 8.62 -8.44 -9.53
N THR A 30 9.51 -9.40 -9.80
CA THR A 30 9.19 -10.77 -10.21
C THR A 30 9.39 -11.81 -9.10
N LEU A 31 10.10 -11.45 -8.03
CA LEU A 31 10.40 -12.37 -6.92
C LEU A 31 9.16 -12.62 -6.05
N PRO A 32 9.03 -13.81 -5.43
CA PRO A 32 7.96 -14.06 -4.46
C PRO A 32 8.12 -13.16 -3.22
N LEU A 33 7.00 -12.69 -2.67
CA LEU A 33 6.97 -11.92 -1.43
C LEU A 33 6.48 -12.82 -0.29
N LYS A 34 7.20 -12.80 0.85
CA LYS A 34 6.72 -13.36 2.12
C LYS A 34 6.32 -12.21 3.03
N ILE A 35 5.03 -12.12 3.35
CA ILE A 35 4.48 -11.06 4.18
C ILE A 35 4.03 -11.65 5.52
N VAL A 36 4.49 -11.06 6.61
CA VAL A 36 4.06 -11.34 7.98
C VAL A 36 3.64 -10.01 8.60
N SER A 37 2.48 -9.99 9.25
CA SER A 37 1.94 -8.79 9.87
C SER A 37 1.32 -9.16 11.20
N GLU A 38 1.55 -8.31 12.20
CA GLU A 38 0.97 -8.38 13.53
C GLU A 38 0.44 -6.99 13.91
N ASN A 39 -0.41 -6.95 14.93
CA ASN A 39 -0.88 -5.70 15.51
C ASN A 39 -0.89 -5.84 17.03
N ASN A 40 -0.82 -4.71 17.72
CA ASN A 40 -0.79 -4.64 19.18
C ASN A 40 -2.12 -4.12 19.76
N PHE A 41 -3.22 -4.23 19.03
CA PHE A 41 -4.51 -3.76 19.54
C PHE A 41 -5.02 -4.74 20.61
N PRO A 42 -5.56 -4.23 21.74
CA PRO A 42 -6.11 -5.12 22.76
C PRO A 42 -7.26 -5.95 22.19
N THR A 43 -7.24 -7.25 22.47
CA THR A 43 -8.30 -8.18 22.06
C THR A 43 -9.65 -7.70 22.62
N ALA A 44 -10.71 -7.80 21.81
CA ALA A 44 -12.08 -7.40 22.16
C ALA A 44 -12.30 -5.89 22.47
N ALA A 45 -11.34 -5.01 22.15
CA ALA A 45 -11.53 -3.56 22.29
C ALA A 45 -12.41 -2.92 21.20
N GLY A 46 -12.91 -3.70 20.23
CA GLY A 46 -13.72 -3.18 19.13
C GLY A 46 -12.95 -2.32 18.11
N LEU A 47 -11.60 -2.34 18.14
CA LEU A 47 -10.77 -1.58 17.21
C LEU A 47 -10.66 -2.28 15.85
N ALA A 48 -10.98 -1.55 14.78
CA ALA A 48 -10.82 -2.04 13.41
C ALA A 48 -9.33 -2.03 13.00
N SER A 49 -8.73 -3.21 12.82
CA SER A 49 -7.31 -3.37 12.48
C SER A 49 -6.99 -3.30 10.98
N SER A 50 -7.99 -3.48 10.11
CA SER A 50 -7.76 -3.63 8.66
C SER A 50 -7.17 -2.38 8.01
N ALA A 51 -7.57 -1.17 8.44
CA ALA A 51 -7.07 0.08 7.86
C ALA A 51 -5.56 0.24 8.09
N ALA A 52 -5.13 0.11 9.35
CA ALA A 52 -3.71 0.14 9.72
C ALA A 52 -2.91 -0.97 9.03
N GLY A 53 -3.47 -2.19 8.96
CA GLY A 53 -2.82 -3.33 8.31
C GLY A 53 -2.56 -3.12 6.81
N PHE A 54 -3.53 -2.57 6.06
CA PHE A 54 -3.32 -2.29 4.63
C PHE A 54 -2.38 -1.10 4.39
N ALA A 55 -2.43 -0.07 5.24
CA ALA A 55 -1.49 1.03 5.18
C ALA A 55 -0.05 0.55 5.42
N ALA A 56 0.15 -0.28 6.46
CA ALA A 56 1.45 -0.88 6.76
C ALA A 56 1.94 -1.79 5.63
N LEU A 57 1.07 -2.60 5.03
CA LEU A 57 1.38 -3.45 3.89
C LEU A 57 1.90 -2.64 2.69
N VAL A 58 1.17 -1.59 2.31
CA VAL A 58 1.54 -0.72 1.17
C VAL A 58 2.85 -0.02 1.44
N GLN A 59 3.00 0.58 2.63
CA GLN A 59 4.23 1.29 2.99
C GLN A 59 5.44 0.36 3.04
N ALA A 60 5.30 -0.84 3.63
CA ALA A 60 6.40 -1.81 3.74
C ALA A 60 6.89 -2.28 2.37
N ILE A 61 5.97 -2.56 1.43
CA ILE A 61 6.34 -2.96 0.08
C ILE A 61 6.89 -1.78 -0.72
N ALA A 62 6.33 -0.57 -0.59
CA ALA A 62 6.86 0.63 -1.24
C ALA A 62 8.32 0.90 -0.80
N ASN A 63 8.61 0.73 0.49
CA ASN A 63 9.97 0.83 1.02
C ASN A 63 10.88 -0.27 0.47
N LEU A 64 10.44 -1.53 0.46
CA LEU A 64 11.19 -2.66 -0.11
C LEU A 64 11.53 -2.44 -1.60
N TYR A 65 10.59 -1.85 -2.34
CA TYR A 65 10.72 -1.58 -3.77
C TYR A 65 11.38 -0.24 -4.08
N GLU A 66 11.76 0.54 -3.05
CA GLU A 66 12.36 1.87 -3.20
C GLU A 66 11.53 2.76 -4.13
N LEU A 67 10.22 2.70 -3.98
CA LEU A 67 9.27 3.45 -4.78
C LEU A 67 9.40 4.94 -4.51
N PRO A 68 9.58 5.80 -5.52
CA PRO A 68 9.73 7.25 -5.35
C PRO A 68 8.40 7.95 -5.04
N GLU A 69 7.27 7.24 -5.11
CA GLU A 69 5.95 7.81 -4.95
C GLU A 69 5.70 8.38 -3.56
N SER A 70 5.01 9.52 -3.56
CA SER A 70 4.61 10.21 -2.35
C SER A 70 3.58 9.40 -1.55
N PRO A 71 3.43 9.69 -0.24
CA PRO A 71 2.36 9.10 0.56
C PRO A 71 0.96 9.31 -0.05
N SER A 72 0.74 10.39 -0.80
CA SER A 72 -0.54 10.66 -1.46
C SER A 72 -0.80 9.68 -2.60
N GLU A 73 0.20 9.39 -3.43
CA GLU A 73 0.09 8.41 -4.51
C GLU A 73 -0.04 6.99 -3.97
N LEU A 74 0.72 6.64 -2.93
CA LEU A 74 0.58 5.34 -2.24
C LEU A 74 -0.81 5.18 -1.59
N SER A 75 -1.46 6.29 -1.20
CA SER A 75 -2.79 6.26 -0.59
C SER A 75 -3.86 5.72 -1.54
N LEU A 76 -3.68 5.89 -2.86
CA LEU A 76 -4.56 5.33 -3.89
C LEU A 76 -4.53 3.80 -3.88
N ILE A 77 -3.35 3.22 -3.68
CA ILE A 77 -3.15 1.77 -3.57
C ILE A 77 -3.77 1.24 -2.27
N ALA A 78 -3.50 1.93 -1.15
CA ALA A 78 -4.04 1.55 0.15
C ALA A 78 -5.59 1.57 0.16
N ARG A 79 -6.19 2.56 -0.50
CA ARG A 79 -7.65 2.71 -0.67
C ARG A 79 -8.29 1.49 -1.36
N GLN A 80 -7.63 0.91 -2.37
CA GLN A 80 -8.13 -0.29 -3.06
C GLN A 80 -8.08 -1.54 -2.15
N GLY A 81 -7.12 -1.59 -1.23
CA GLY A 81 -7.01 -2.65 -0.23
C GLY A 81 -8.06 -2.53 0.87
N SER A 82 -8.18 -1.35 1.45
CA SER A 82 -9.20 -0.99 2.43
C SER A 82 -9.41 0.52 2.39
N GLY A 83 -10.62 0.99 2.09
CA GLY A 83 -10.88 2.41 1.78
C GLY A 83 -10.27 3.38 2.79
N SER A 84 -10.49 3.17 4.10
CA SER A 84 -9.96 4.03 5.16
C SER A 84 -8.44 3.93 5.38
N ALA A 85 -7.76 2.90 4.84
CA ALA A 85 -6.31 2.73 4.97
C ALA A 85 -5.53 3.88 4.32
N CYS A 86 -6.08 4.54 3.29
CA CYS A 86 -5.43 5.68 2.65
C CYS A 86 -5.09 6.81 3.63
N ARG A 87 -5.93 7.01 4.66
CA ARG A 87 -5.71 8.05 5.67
C ARG A 87 -4.60 7.69 6.65
N SER A 88 -4.26 6.41 6.80
CA SER A 88 -3.23 5.93 7.72
C SER A 88 -1.80 6.02 7.14
N LEU A 89 -1.62 6.52 5.91
CA LEU A 89 -0.30 6.86 5.36
C LEU A 89 0.22 8.23 5.82
N PHE A 90 -0.59 8.98 6.58
CA PHE A 90 -0.25 10.29 7.09
C PHE A 90 -0.49 10.36 8.59
N GLY A 91 0.28 11.20 9.28
CA GLY A 91 0.02 11.58 10.68
C GLY A 91 -0.92 12.78 10.79
N GLY A 92 -1.49 13.00 11.98
CA GLY A 92 -2.31 14.18 12.28
C GLY A 92 -3.74 14.10 11.72
N TYR A 93 -4.25 15.24 11.23
CA TYR A 93 -5.59 15.35 10.66
C TYR A 93 -5.56 15.10 9.15
N VAL A 94 -6.24 14.05 8.70
CA VAL A 94 -6.10 13.55 7.32
C VAL A 94 -7.48 13.44 6.66
N ALA A 95 -7.62 14.04 5.48
CA ALA A 95 -8.82 13.95 4.67
C ALA A 95 -8.66 12.89 3.58
N TRP A 96 -9.69 12.05 3.39
CA TRP A 96 -9.83 11.24 2.17
C TRP A 96 -10.75 11.99 1.22
N ARG A 97 -10.22 12.41 0.06
CA ARG A 97 -10.99 13.04 -1.01
C ARG A 97 -11.70 11.96 -1.84
N MET A 98 -12.99 12.13 -2.07
CA MET A 98 -13.80 11.18 -2.85
C MET A 98 -13.35 11.04 -4.31
N GLY A 99 -12.65 12.04 -4.84
CA GLY A 99 -12.34 12.12 -6.26
C GLY A 99 -13.55 12.59 -7.07
N ASP A 100 -13.31 12.91 -8.34
CA ASP A 100 -14.31 13.37 -9.31
C ASP A 100 -14.31 12.51 -10.58
N LYS A 101 -13.42 11.52 -10.69
CA LYS A 101 -13.38 10.57 -11.79
C LYS A 101 -14.37 9.44 -11.58
N GLU A 102 -14.86 8.87 -12.68
CA GLU A 102 -15.84 7.77 -12.65
C GLU A 102 -15.28 6.49 -12.02
N ASP A 103 -13.97 6.27 -12.11
CA ASP A 103 -13.26 5.15 -11.48
C ASP A 103 -12.88 5.42 -10.01
N GLY A 104 -13.31 6.57 -9.49
CA GLY A 104 -13.00 7.08 -8.15
C GLY A 104 -11.60 7.63 -8.04
#